data_AF-A0A954I6N8-F1
#
_entry.id   AF-A0A954I6N8-F1
#
_cell.length_a   1.000
_cell.length_b   1.000
_cell.length_c   1.000
_cell.angle_alpha   90.00
_cell.angle_beta   90.00
_cell.angle_gamma   90.00
#
_symmetry.space_group_name_H-M   'P 1'
#
loop_
_entity.id
_entity.type
_entity.pdbx_description
1 polymer ?
#
loop_
_entity_poly.entity_id
_entity_poly.type
_entity_poly.pdbx_seq_one_letter_code
_entity_poly.pdbx_strand_id
1 'polypeptide(L)' 'MRNVIQWAIRHTPAMNMVMVAILIVGAIAAFMLRREVFPQFELEMILVAVPYPGASPEEVESG' A
#
# COMPACT_ATOMS: atom_id res chain seq x y z
N MET A 1 28.17 -12.13 -14.69
CA MET A 1 27.96 -12.10 -13.22
C MET A 1 29.28 -12.19 -12.43
N ARG A 2 30.17 -13.13 -12.76
CA ARG A 2 31.47 -13.31 -12.08
C ARG A 2 32.34 -12.03 -12.03
N ASN A 3 32.35 -11.25 -13.11
CA ASN A 3 33.15 -10.02 -13.22
C ASN A 3 32.65 -8.90 -12.29
N VAL A 4 31.33 -8.79 -12.08
CA VAL A 4 30.72 -7.78 -11.20
C VAL A 4 31.07 -8.09 -9.74
N ILE A 5 30.94 -9.37 -9.35
CA ILE A 5 31.28 -9.84 -8.01
C ILE A 5 32.78 -9.65 -7.75
N GLN A 6 33.64 -9.99 -8.72
CA GLN A 6 35.08 -9.83 -8.59
C GLN A 6 35.51 -8.36 -8.46
N TRP A 7 34.86 -7.46 -9.19
CA TRP A 7 35.12 -6.02 -9.08
C TRP A 7 34.66 -5.47 -7.73
N ALA A 8 33.48 -5.88 -7.24
CA ALA A 8 32.94 -5.49 -5.95
C ALA A 8 33.85 -5.90 -4.78
N ILE A 9 34.38 -7.13 -4.82
CA ILE A 9 35.34 -7.63 -3.82
C ILE A 9 36.67 -6.86 -3.89
N ARG A 10 37.12 -6.50 -5.09
CA ARG A 10 38.39 -5.75 -5.27
C ARG A 10 38.27 -4.28 -4.87
N HIS A 11 37.06 -3.70 -4.91
CA HIS A 11 36.80 -2.29 -4.58
C HIS A 11 35.91 -2.14 -3.34
N THR A 12 36.34 -2.72 -2.22
CA THR A 12 35.63 -2.69 -0.93
C THR A 12 35.22 -1.27 -0.47
N PRO A 13 36.06 -0.23 -0.58
CA PRO A 13 35.64 1.12 -0.17
C PRO A 13 34.45 1.67 -0.97
N ALA A 14 34.39 1.37 -2.28
CA ALA A 14 33.27 1.77 -3.13
C ALA A 14 31.98 1.02 -2.74
N MET A 15 32.09 -0.27 -2.39
CA MET A 15 30.95 -1.06 -1.92
C MET A 15 30.43 -0.61 -0.56
N ASN A 16 31.33 -0.19 0.34
CA ASN A 16 30.92 0.42 1.61
C ASN A 16 30.17 1.73 1.40
N MET A 17 30.61 2.58 0.47
CA MET A 17 29.86 3.80 0.11
C MET A 17 28.48 3.49 -0.45
N VAL A 18 28.36 2.49 -1.33
CA VAL A 18 27.05 2.05 -1.86
C VAL A 18 26.15 1.51 -0.74
N MET A 19 26.69 0.71 0.18
CA MET A 19 25.95 0.21 1.34
C MET A 19 25.43 1.36 2.20
N VAL A 20 26.28 2.33 2.54
CA VAL A 20 25.89 3.49 3.35
C VAL A 20 24.82 4.32 2.63
N ALA A 21 24.96 4.54 1.32
CA ALA A 21 23.97 5.28 0.54
C ALA A 21 22.61 4.59 0.56
N ILE A 22 22.56 3.26 0.38
CA ILE A 22 21.32 2.48 0.45
C ILE A 22 20.69 2.58 1.85
N LEU A 23 21.48 2.50 2.91
CA LEU A 23 20.97 2.61 4.28
C LEU A 23 20.38 4.00 4.55
N ILE A 24 21.01 5.08 4.08
CA ILE A 24 20.49 6.45 4.24
C ILE A 24 19.16 6.61 3.48
N VAL A 25 19.12 6.19 2.22
CA VAL A 25 17.89 6.26 1.41
C VAL A 25 16.78 5.43 2.03
N GLY A 26 17.10 4.21 2.48
CA GLY A 26 16.15 3.32 3.16
C GLY A 26 15.62 3.91 4.45
N ALA A 27 16.47 4.56 5.25
CA ALA A 27 16.05 5.24 6.47
C ALA A 27 15.08 6.39 6.16
N ILE A 28 15.42 7.26 5.19
CA ILE A 28 14.54 8.37 4.78
C ILE A 28 13.19 7.83 4.30
N ALA A 29 13.20 6.81 3.44
CA ALA A 29 11.98 6.18 2.95
C ALA A 29 11.12 5.60 4.08
N ALA A 30 11.74 4.96 5.07
CA ALA A 30 11.04 4.41 6.23
C ALA A 30 10.35 5.49 7.08
N PHE A 31 10.96 6.69 7.20
CA PHE A 31 10.34 7.83 7.88
C PHE A 31 9.28 8.54 7.04
N MET A 32 9.41 8.54 5.73
CA MET A 32 8.44 9.14 4.80
C MET A 32 7.21 8.25 4.54
N LEU A 33 7.29 6.96 4.87
CA LEU A 33 6.20 6.02 4.65
C LEU A 33 4.94 6.46 5.42
N ARG A 34 3.89 6.78 4.66
CA ARG A 34 2.59 7.17 5.23
C ARG A 34 1.96 5.98 5.94
N ARG A 35 1.52 6.23 7.18
CA ARG A 35 0.75 5.27 7.98
C ARG A 35 -0.67 5.77 8.06
N GLU A 36 -1.60 4.98 7.54
CA GLU A 36 -3.03 5.28 7.62
C GLU A 36 -3.62 4.45 8.77
N VAL A 37 -4.25 5.13 9.73
CA VAL A 37 -4.94 4.47 10.86
C VAL A 37 -6.20 3.77 10.38
N PHE A 38 -6.82 4.32 9.35
CA PHE A 38 -7.94 3.72 8.64
C PHE A 38 -7.57 3.65 7.16
N PRO A 39 -7.18 2.47 6.64
CA PRO A 39 -6.93 2.33 5.21
C PRO A 39 -8.22 2.67 4.46
N GLN A 40 -8.12 3.49 3.41
CA GLN A 40 -9.25 3.73 2.54
C GLN A 40 -9.45 2.49 1.66
N PHE A 41 -10.51 1.73 1.93
CA PHE A 41 -10.97 0.67 1.05
C PHE A 41 -12.27 1.11 0.41
N GLU A 42 -12.31 1.08 -0.92
CA GLU A 42 -13.54 1.33 -1.67
C GLU A 42 -14.40 0.08 -1.55
N LEU A 43 -15.40 0.12 -0.67
CA LEU A 43 -16.49 -0.86 -0.67
C LEU A 43 -17.32 -0.62 -1.92
N GLU A 44 -17.32 -1.59 -2.83
CA GLU A 44 -18.19 -1.59 -4.00
C GLU A 44 -19.63 -1.91 -3.57
N MET A 45 -20.28 -0.95 -2.92
CA MET A 45 -21.64 -1.07 -2.40
C MET A 45 -22.56 -0.13 -3.19
N ILE A 46 -23.60 -0.70 -3.79
CA ILE A 46 -24.64 0.06 -4.47
C ILE A 46 -25.84 0.12 -3.51
N LEU A 47 -26.18 1.32 -3.03
CA LEU A 47 -27.36 1.55 -2.21
C LEU A 47 -28.57 1.82 -3.11
N VAL A 48 -29.49 0.87 -3.20
CA VAL A 48 -30.76 1.03 -3.93
C VAL A 48 -31.86 1.30 -2.90
N ALA A 49 -32.44 2.50 -2.94
CA ALA A 49 -33.58 2.88 -2.11
C ALA A 49 -34.82 3.00 -2.99
N VAL A 50 -35.85 2.21 -2.68
CA VAL A 50 -37.16 2.30 -3.33
C VAL A 50 -38.17 2.81 -2.29
N PRO A 51 -38.50 4.12 -2.28
CA PRO A 51 -39.52 4.63 -1.39
C PRO A 51 -40.89 4.13 -1.87
N TYR A 52 -41.59 3.37 -1.03
CA TYR A 52 -42.94 2.87 -1.33
C TYR A 52 -43.95 3.40 -0.29
N PRO A 53 -44.35 4.68 -0.39
CA PRO A 53 -45.23 5.32 0.58
C PRO A 53 -46.65 4.75 0.51
N GLY A 54 -47.17 4.29 1.64
CA GLY A 54 -48.55 3.82 1.78
C GLY A 54 -48.76 2.30 1.79
N ALA A 55 -47.72 1.49 1.60
CA ALA A 55 -47.80 0.04 1.80
C ALA A 55 -47.64 -0.34 3.27
N SER A 56 -48.33 -1.40 3.69
CA SER A 56 -48.09 -2.01 5.00
C SER A 56 -46.70 -2.68 5.02
N PRO A 57 -46.04 -2.82 6.18
CA PRO A 57 -44.73 -3.47 6.26
C PRO A 57 -44.69 -4.87 5.63
N GLU A 58 -45.80 -5.59 5.73
CA GLU A 58 -45.98 -6.94 5.20
C GLU A 58 -46.03 -6.97 3.66
N GLU A 59 -46.62 -5.96 3.03
CA GLU A 59 -46.66 -5.83 1.57
C GLU A 59 -45.31 -5.44 0.97
N VAL A 60 -44.47 -4.70 1.69
CA VAL A 60 -43.12 -4.30 1.24
C VAL A 60 -42.12 -5.45 1.34
N GLU A 61 -42.25 -6.33 2.35
CA GLU A 61 -41.36 -7.49 2.53
C GLU A 61 -41.65 -8.63 1.54
N SER A 62 -42.89 -8.74 1.08
CA SER A 62 -43.33 -9.81 0.16
C SER A 62 -43.05 -9.51 -1.32
N GLY A 63 -42.60 -8.28 -1.64
CA GLY A 63 -42.45 -7.74 -2.99
C GLY A 63 -41.09 -7.95 -3.64
#